data_AF-A0A0D0PBR2-F1
#
_entry.id   AF-A0A0D0PBR2-F1
#
_cell.length_a   1.000
_cell.length_b   1.000
_cell.length_c   1.000
_cell.angle_alpha   90.00
_cell.angle_beta   90.00
_cell.angle_gamma   90.00
#
_symmetry.space_group_name_H-M   'P 1'
#
loop_
_entity.id
_entity.type
_entity.pdbx_description
1 polymer ?
#
loop_
_entity_poly.entity_id
_entity_poly.type
_entity_poly.pdbx_seq_one_letter_code
_entity_poly.pdbx_strand_id
1 'polypeptide(L)' 'MSSLNLVSPPKTSSPGMTFGEERKLRLFVQKRVLNQDDADDLIQLTYLEAWRNQEKFKGLAKPDTWLCGIALNL' A
#
# COMPACT_ATOMS: atom_id res chain seq x y z
N MET A 1 -26.46 -19.66 18.13
CA MET A 1 -25.48 -19.85 17.05
C MET A 1 -25.64 -18.71 16.07
N SER A 2 -24.99 -17.58 16.33
CA SER A 2 -25.06 -16.40 15.45
C SER A 2 -23.69 -16.26 14.81
N SER A 3 -23.62 -16.54 13.51
CA SER A 3 -22.41 -16.44 12.72
C SER A 3 -21.92 -14.99 12.71
N LEU A 4 -20.68 -14.79 13.14
CA LEU A 4 -19.94 -13.55 13.01
C LEU A 4 -19.85 -13.22 11.50
N ASN A 5 -20.53 -12.15 11.08
CA ASN A 5 -20.26 -11.53 9.80
C ASN A 5 -18.85 -10.91 9.89
N LEU A 6 -17.86 -11.60 9.32
CA LEU A 6 -16.56 -11.03 9.05
C LEU A 6 -16.79 -9.87 8.08
N VAL A 7 -16.78 -8.65 8.62
CA VAL A 7 -16.69 -7.43 7.82
C VAL A 7 -15.37 -7.52 7.06
N SER A 8 -15.44 -7.75 5.75
CA SER A 8 -14.28 -7.65 4.88
C SER A 8 -13.62 -6.29 5.12
N PRO A 9 -12.28 -6.21 5.28
CA PRO A 9 -11.62 -4.94 5.52
C PRO A 9 -11.96 -3.96 4.40
N PRO A 10 -12.19 -2.68 4.71
CA PRO A 10 -12.53 -1.69 3.70
C PRO A 10 -11.38 -1.66 2.70
N LYS A 11 -11.67 -2.00 1.44
CA LYS A 11 -10.74 -1.74 0.35
C LYS A 11 -10.55 -0.23 0.34
N THR A 12 -9.42 0.24 0.88
CA THR A 12 -9.03 1.64 0.93
C THR A 12 -8.71 2.11 -0.49
N SER A 13 -9.75 2.23 -1.32
CA SER A 13 -9.69 2.96 -2.57
C SER A 13 -9.73 4.45 -2.23
N SER A 14 -8.59 5.00 -1.82
CA SER A 14 -8.43 6.46 -1.73
C SER A 14 -8.59 7.04 -3.14
N PRO A 15 -9.45 8.06 -3.32
CA PRO A 15 -9.72 8.65 -4.63
C PRO A 15 -8.53 9.51 -5.05
N GLY A 16 -7.57 8.93 -5.75
CA GLY A 16 -6.42 9.67 -6.27
C GLY A 16 -5.27 8.83 -6.80
N MET A 17 -5.23 7.53 -6.51
CA MET A 17 -4.16 6.66 -6.99
C MET A 17 -4.66 5.77 -8.13
N THR A 18 -3.96 5.79 -9.25
CA THR A 18 -4.38 5.06 -10.44
C THR A 18 -4.12 3.56 -10.24
N PHE A 19 -5.08 2.70 -10.61
CA PHE A 19 -5.04 1.25 -10.40
C PHE A 19 -3.74 0.54 -10.88
N GLY A 20 -2.95 1.16 -11.75
CA GLY A 20 -1.66 0.61 -12.21
C GLY A 20 -0.57 0.62 -11.15
N GLU A 21 -0.61 1.58 -10.22
CA GLU A 21 0.46 1.84 -9.26
C GLU A 21 0.45 0.84 -8.11
N GLU A 22 -0.76 0.47 -7.70
CA GLU A 22 -1.05 -0.50 -6.65
C GLU A 22 -0.53 -1.90 -6.99
N ARG A 23 -0.60 -2.33 -8.26
CA ARG A 23 -0.15 -3.67 -8.67
C ARG A 23 1.35 -3.86 -8.45
N LYS A 24 2.18 -2.85 -8.80
CA LYS A 24 3.63 -2.97 -8.65
C LYS A 24 4.04 -2.99 -7.19
N LEU A 25 3.44 -2.13 -6.37
CA LEU A 25 3.68 -2.13 -4.93
C LEU A 25 3.27 -3.47 -4.30
N ARG A 26 2.09 -4.00 -4.63
CA ARG A 26 1.65 -5.32 -4.13
C ARG A 26 2.63 -6.43 -4.46
N LEU A 27 3.06 -6.54 -5.72
CA LEU A 27 4.06 -7.53 -6.13
C LEU A 27 5.42 -7.32 -5.46
N PHE A 28 5.80 -6.07 -5.20
CA PHE A 28 7.04 -5.73 -4.51
C PHE A 28 7.02 -6.18 -3.04
N VAL A 29 5.91 -5.96 -2.34
CA VAL A 29 5.75 -6.33 -0.93
C VAL A 29 5.58 -7.84 -0.76
N GLN A 30 4.73 -8.48 -1.56
CA GLN A 30 4.49 -9.94 -1.49
C GLN A 30 5.75 -10.79 -1.75
N LYS A 31 6.75 -10.25 -2.44
CA LYS A 31 8.05 -10.92 -2.62
C LYS A 31 8.94 -10.88 -1.37
N ARG A 32 8.62 -10.04 -0.39
CA ARG A 32 9.42 -9.82 0.83
C ARG A 32 8.73 -10.29 2.09
N VAL A 33 7.40 -10.33 2.09
CA VAL A 33 6.58 -10.68 3.25
C VAL A 33 5.82 -11.95 2.94
N LEU A 34 6.05 -13.01 3.73
CA LEU A 34 5.46 -14.34 3.53
C LEU A 34 4.00 -14.41 3.97
N ASN A 35 3.65 -13.67 5.02
CA ASN A 35 2.29 -13.59 5.52
C ASN A 35 1.50 -12.54 4.72
N GLN A 36 0.31 -12.93 4.26
CA GLN A 36 -0.52 -12.05 3.45
C GLN A 36 -1.08 -10.87 4.26
N ASP A 37 -1.39 -11.09 5.55
CA ASP A 37 -1.91 -10.04 6.45
C ASP A 37 -0.84 -8.96 6.68
N ASP A 38 0.39 -9.36 7.04
CA ASP A 38 1.52 -8.44 7.19
C ASP A 38 1.83 -7.70 5.89
N ALA A 39 1.66 -8.35 4.73
CA ALA A 39 1.86 -7.72 3.43
C ALA A 39 0.82 -6.62 3.17
N ASP A 40 -0.46 -6.88 3.48
CA ASP A 40 -1.52 -5.90 3.33
C ASP A 40 -1.36 -4.73 4.32
N ASP A 41 -0.91 -5.00 5.55
CA ASP A 41 -0.58 -3.96 6.54
C ASP A 41 0.59 -3.08 6.10
N LEU A 42 1.66 -3.68 5.57
CA LEU A 42 2.81 -2.92 5.05
C LEU A 42 2.40 -2.01 3.86
N ILE A 43 1.52 -2.50 2.99
CA ILE A 43 0.99 -1.70 1.87
C ILE A 43 0.17 -0.52 2.40
N GLN A 44 -0.71 -0.75 3.37
CA GLN A 44 -1.49 0.32 3.99
C GLN A 44 -0.59 1.37 4.65
N LEU A 45 0.42 0.93 5.41
CA LEU A 45 1.39 1.81 6.05
C LEU A 45 2.21 2.60 5.03
N THR A 46 2.58 1.97 3.91
CA THR A 46 3.27 2.65 2.79
C THR A 46 2.43 3.80 2.25
N TYR A 47 1.12 3.59 2.06
CA TYR A 47 0.23 4.66 1.59
C TYR A 47 0.03 5.75 2.63
N LEU A 48 -0.04 5.40 3.91
CA LEU A 48 -0.15 6.38 4.99
C LEU A 48 1.09 7.28 5.03
N GLU A 49 2.28 6.70 4.95
CA GLU A 49 3.53 7.45 4.89
C GLU A 49 3.67 8.25 3.60
N ALA A 50 3.22 7.70 2.47
CA ALA A 50 3.15 8.45 1.22
C ALA A 50 2.24 9.67 1.36
N TRP A 51 1.06 9.53 1.95
CA TRP A 51 0.13 10.63 2.19
C TRP A 51 0.74 11.73 3.07
N ARG A 52 1.40 11.34 4.17
CA ARG A 52 2.07 12.27 5.10
C ARG A 52 3.26 12.99 4.47
N ASN A 53 3.84 12.45 3.41
CA ASN A 53 5.04 12.99 2.76
C ASN A 53 4.77 13.44 1.32
N GLN A 54 3.51 13.66 0.92
CA GLN A 54 3.16 14.04 -0.46
C GLN A 54 3.88 15.31 -0.94
N GLU A 55 4.05 16.29 -0.05
CA GLU A 55 4.80 17.53 -0.34
C GLU A 55 6.28 17.30 -0.67
N LYS A 56 6.86 16.18 -0.23
CA LYS A 56 8.24 15.79 -0.53
C LYS A 56 8.36 15.09 -1.89
N PHE A 57 7.24 14.70 -2.50
CA PHE A 57 7.25 14.05 -3.81
C PHE A 57 7.54 15.08 -4.91
N LYS A 58 8.79 15.13 -5.34
CA LYS A 58 9.27 16.09 -6.36
C LYS A 58 8.94 15.69 -7.81
N GLY A 59 8.22 14.58 -8.04
CA GLY A 59 7.92 14.07 -9.38
C GLY A 59 9.14 13.57 -10.17
N LEU A 60 10.31 13.46 -9.54
CA LEU A 60 11.55 12.99 -10.19
C LEU A 60 11.55 11.49 -10.48
N ALA A 61 10.69 10.73 -9.78
CA ALA A 61 10.49 9.30 -9.97
C ALA A 61 9.01 9.03 -10.26
N LYS A 62 8.73 7.86 -10.87
CA LYS A 62 7.35 7.38 -11.00
C LYS A 62 6.76 7.14 -9.60
N PRO A 63 5.45 7.39 -9.38
CA PRO A 63 4.83 7.16 -8.08
C PRO A 63 5.03 5.73 -7.55
N ASP A 64 4.93 4.71 -8.41
CA ASP A 64 5.20 3.30 -8.03
C ASP A 64 6.60 3.13 -7.43
N THR A 65 7.59 3.77 -8.04
CA THR A 65 8.98 3.69 -7.61
C THR A 65 9.16 4.39 -6.27
N TRP A 66 8.50 5.53 -6.09
CA TRP A 66 8.52 6.24 -4.82
C TRP A 66 7.84 5.45 -3.70
N LEU A 67 6.67 4.86 -3.95
CA LEU A 67 5.99 3.97 -3.02
C LEU A 67 6.83 2.74 -2.64
N CYS A 68 7.47 2.09 -3.63
CA CYS A 68 8.38 0.97 -3.35
C CYS A 68 9.58 1.41 -2.49
N GLY A 69 10.04 2.66 -2.67
CA GLY A 69 11.09 3.25 -1.83
C GLY A 69 10.64 3.47 -0.40
N ILE A 70 9.41 3.96 -0.18
CA ILE A 70 8.82 4.08 1.16
C ILE A 70 8.69 2.70 1.80
N ALA A 71 8.10 1.73 1.09
CA ALA A 71 7.92 0.36 1.57
C ALA A 71 9.24 -0.38 1.91
N LEU A 72 10.37 0.05 1.34
CA LEU A 72 11.70 -0.49 1.67
C LEU A 72 12.25 0.06 3.00
N ASN A 73 11.77 1.22 3.44
CA ASN A 73 12.21 1.88 4.67
C ASN A 73 11.25 1.62 5.86
N LEU A 74 10.15 0.90 5.62
CA LEU A 74 9.25 0.37 6.65
C LEU A 74 9.75 -0.99 7.09
#